data_AF-A0A1A1WRL4-F1
#
_entry.id   AF-A0A1A1WRL4-F1
#
_cell.length_a   1.000
_cell.length_b   1.000
_cell.length_c   1.000
_cell.angle_alpha   90.00
_cell.angle_beta   90.00
_cell.angle_gamma   90.00
#
_symmetry.space_group_name_H-M   'P 1'
#
loop_
_entity.id
_entity.type
_entity.pdbx_description
1 polymer ?
#
loop_
_entity_poly.entity_id
_entity_poly.type
_entity_poly.pdbx_seq_one_letter_code
_entity_poly.pdbx_strand_id
1 'polypeptide(L)'
;MKYLTLATISLALSLALAGCGNDHKSGDKTPTSTTTTSSQTSSTTSSQTGGAPAAKAKYTVADYVKDNNISQTPVRHGDPGPSVDLPVPTGWQPNQDSGTSWGSIVQSHPANPSDPPTISSLFSKLTGSVDPAKVLQYAPGEVQNLPGFQGGGDGSASTLGGFQAWQLGGTYEKGGKTRVIAQKTVVIPSQGAVYVLRLSADGLEGDQGPLIEAASVIDAQTTITG
;
A
#
# COMPACT_ATOMS: atom_id res chain seq x y z
N MET A 1 32.63 23.66 36.54
CA MET A 1 32.09 22.60 37.41
C MET A 1 30.59 22.80 37.50
N LYS A 2 29.82 21.69 37.57
CA LYS A 2 28.41 21.59 38.05
C LYS A 2 27.32 22.00 37.04
N TYR A 3 26.31 21.20 36.69
CA TYR A 3 25.85 19.87 37.14
C TYR A 3 25.18 19.10 35.98
N LEU A 4 25.36 17.77 36.00
CA LEU A 4 24.67 16.76 35.20
C LEU A 4 23.47 16.28 36.04
N THR A 5 22.25 16.31 35.51
CA THR A 5 21.06 15.72 36.17
C THR A 5 20.57 14.54 35.35
N LEU A 6 20.83 13.33 35.87
CA LEU A 6 20.15 12.10 35.50
C LEU A 6 18.68 12.18 35.93
N ALA A 7 17.78 11.75 35.06
CA ALA A 7 16.45 11.29 35.45
C ALA A 7 16.28 9.85 34.97
N THR A 8 16.08 8.93 35.92
CA THR A 8 15.78 7.52 35.72
C THR A 8 14.49 7.18 36.47
N ILE A 9 13.83 6.07 36.06
CA ILE A 9 12.78 5.28 36.76
C ILE A 9 11.35 5.63 36.28
N SER A 10 10.43 4.72 35.91
CA SER A 10 10.43 3.27 35.67
C SER A 10 9.14 2.91 34.91
N LEU A 11 9.18 1.94 33.98
CA LEU A 11 7.97 1.31 33.42
C LEU A 11 7.64 0.05 34.24
N ALA A 12 6.45 0.01 34.84
CA ALA A 12 5.87 -1.21 35.37
C ALA A 12 4.95 -1.82 34.30
N LEU A 13 5.32 -3.00 33.77
CA LEU A 13 4.51 -3.79 32.86
C LEU A 13 3.92 -4.97 33.64
N SER A 14 2.60 -5.00 33.79
CA SER A 14 1.87 -6.16 34.32
C SER A 14 1.16 -6.89 33.19
N LEU A 15 1.60 -8.12 32.89
CA LEU A 15 0.90 -9.07 32.02
C LEU A 15 -0.04 -9.92 32.87
N ALA A 16 -1.30 -10.02 32.46
CA ALA A 16 -2.22 -11.05 32.94
C ALA A 16 -2.53 -12.03 31.80
N LEU A 17 -2.14 -13.29 31.99
CA LEU A 17 -2.54 -14.43 31.18
C LEU A 17 -3.86 -15.00 31.73
N ALA A 18 -4.84 -15.20 30.86
CA ALA A 18 -5.97 -16.10 31.12
C ALA A 18 -6.22 -16.94 29.86
N GLY A 19 -6.15 -18.26 30.04
CA GLY A 19 -6.47 -19.26 29.01
C GLY A 19 -7.85 -19.88 29.17
N CYS A 20 -8.02 -21.05 28.55
CA CYS A 20 -9.16 -21.96 28.43
C CYS A 20 -9.84 -21.88 27.05
N GLY A 21 -10.07 -22.95 26.31
CA GLY A 21 -9.88 -24.39 26.50
C GLY A 21 -10.56 -25.09 25.32
N ASN A 22 -9.97 -26.17 24.79
CA ASN A 22 -10.50 -26.91 23.63
C ASN A 22 -10.81 -28.35 24.06
N ASP A 23 -12.09 -28.67 24.22
CA ASP A 23 -12.56 -30.03 24.46
C ASP A 23 -12.75 -30.79 23.15
N HIS A 24 -11.99 -31.88 23.02
CA HIS A 24 -12.06 -32.86 21.94
C HIS A 24 -12.72 -34.13 22.51
N LYS A 25 -13.80 -34.62 21.88
CA LYS A 25 -14.37 -35.94 22.20
C LYS A 25 -14.59 -36.74 20.92
N SER A 26 -13.85 -37.84 20.83
CA SER A 26 -13.94 -38.88 19.81
C SER A 26 -14.84 -40.04 20.29
N GLY A 27 -15.35 -40.85 19.37
CA GLY A 27 -16.08 -42.10 19.63
C GLY A 27 -17.16 -42.36 18.56
N ASP A 28 -16.86 -42.96 17.40
CA ASP A 28 -16.64 -44.40 17.13
C ASP A 28 -17.94 -45.13 16.71
N LYS A 29 -17.92 -45.73 15.49
CA LYS A 29 -18.45 -47.06 15.11
C LYS A 29 -18.69 -47.23 13.61
N THR A 30 -17.92 -48.13 12.99
CA THR A 30 -18.23 -48.88 11.76
C THR A 30 -19.31 -49.95 12.07
N PRO A 31 -20.14 -50.44 11.12
CA PRO A 31 -19.67 -51.44 10.15
C PRO A 31 -20.32 -51.42 8.72
N THR A 32 -19.51 -51.86 7.73
CA THR A 32 -19.77 -52.86 6.67
C THR A 32 -20.87 -52.69 5.59
N SER A 33 -20.37 -52.74 4.33
CA SER A 33 -20.93 -53.23 3.05
C SER A 33 -22.16 -52.57 2.43
N THR A 34 -22.06 -52.13 1.17
CA THR A 34 -22.41 -52.93 -0.03
C THR A 34 -22.16 -52.09 -1.30
N THR A 35 -21.44 -52.65 -2.27
CA THR A 35 -21.29 -52.13 -3.64
C THR A 35 -22.57 -52.33 -4.44
N THR A 36 -23.13 -51.24 -4.98
CA THR A 36 -23.98 -51.25 -6.18
C THR A 36 -23.76 -49.98 -6.99
N THR A 37 -23.13 -50.15 -8.15
CA THR A 37 -23.01 -49.14 -9.20
C THR A 37 -24.35 -49.04 -9.93
N SER A 38 -25.00 -47.89 -9.86
CA SER A 38 -26.06 -47.48 -10.80
C SER A 38 -26.03 -45.97 -11.00
N SER A 39 -25.93 -45.61 -12.28
CA SER A 39 -26.02 -44.28 -12.88
C SER A 39 -27.38 -43.61 -12.68
N GLN A 40 -27.41 -42.32 -12.31
CA GLN A 40 -28.30 -41.30 -12.89
C GLN A 40 -28.04 -39.87 -12.35
N THR A 41 -27.99 -38.93 -13.29
CA THR A 41 -28.61 -37.58 -13.30
C THR A 41 -28.29 -36.55 -12.21
N SER A 42 -27.58 -35.51 -12.66
CA SER A 42 -27.76 -34.07 -12.42
C SER A 42 -28.68 -33.61 -11.28
N SER A 43 -28.09 -32.98 -10.25
CA SER A 43 -28.46 -31.69 -9.65
C SER A 43 -27.85 -31.57 -8.24
N THR A 44 -26.59 -31.15 -8.17
CA THR A 44 -26.00 -30.74 -6.89
C THR A 44 -26.26 -29.26 -6.67
N THR A 45 -27.27 -28.99 -5.85
CA THR A 45 -27.47 -27.75 -5.11
C THR A 45 -26.15 -27.38 -4.43
N SER A 46 -25.53 -26.28 -4.88
CA SER A 46 -24.37 -25.69 -4.24
C SER A 46 -24.76 -25.27 -2.83
N SER A 47 -24.30 -26.02 -1.83
CA SER A 47 -24.25 -25.57 -0.45
C SER A 47 -23.36 -24.33 -0.40
N GLN A 48 -23.98 -23.15 -0.27
CA GLN A 48 -23.28 -21.94 0.14
C GLN A 48 -22.66 -22.21 1.51
N THR A 49 -21.38 -22.53 1.50
CA THR A 49 -20.52 -22.36 2.66
C THR A 49 -20.57 -20.87 2.98
N GLY A 50 -21.15 -20.53 4.13
CA GLY A 50 -21.16 -19.18 4.65
C GLY A 50 -19.71 -18.72 4.83
N GLY A 51 -19.19 -18.03 3.83
CA GLY A 51 -17.95 -17.28 3.95
C GLY A 51 -18.14 -16.24 5.04
N ALA A 52 -17.12 -16.07 5.88
CA ALA A 52 -17.03 -14.92 6.76
C ALA A 52 -17.36 -13.64 5.96
N PRO A 53 -18.03 -12.64 6.56
CA PRO A 53 -18.31 -11.39 5.86
C PRO A 53 -17.02 -10.89 5.23
N ALA A 54 -17.04 -10.63 3.92
CA ALA A 54 -15.92 -10.00 3.24
C ALA A 54 -15.55 -8.75 4.05
N ALA A 55 -14.28 -8.64 4.46
CA ALA A 55 -13.82 -7.46 5.15
C ALA A 55 -14.24 -6.24 4.33
N LYS A 56 -14.90 -5.26 4.96
CA LYS A 56 -15.28 -4.03 4.27
C LYS A 56 -14.01 -3.41 3.69
N ALA A 57 -14.07 -3.01 2.42
CA ALA A 57 -12.99 -2.28 1.78
C ALA A 57 -12.58 -1.09 2.64
N LYS A 58 -11.28 -0.86 2.76
CA LYS A 58 -10.70 0.27 3.47
C LYS A 58 -11.02 1.56 2.72
N TYR A 59 -11.34 2.61 3.46
CA TYR A 59 -11.65 3.92 2.90
C TYR A 59 -10.38 4.55 2.29
N THR A 60 -10.49 5.09 1.08
CA THR A 60 -9.35 5.59 0.29
C THR A 60 -9.36 7.11 0.14
N VAL A 61 -8.24 7.67 -0.36
CA VAL A 61 -8.19 9.08 -0.79
C VAL A 61 -9.20 9.36 -1.90
N ALA A 62 -9.43 8.41 -2.81
CA ALA A 62 -10.42 8.56 -3.87
C ALA A 62 -11.85 8.63 -3.31
N ASP A 63 -12.18 7.80 -2.31
CA ASP A 63 -13.47 7.86 -1.61
C ASP A 63 -13.64 9.20 -0.89
N TYR A 64 -12.60 9.66 -0.18
CA TYR A 64 -12.59 10.97 0.46
C TYR A 64 -12.86 12.11 -0.52
N VAL A 65 -12.16 12.12 -1.66
CA VAL A 65 -12.33 13.14 -2.70
C VAL A 65 -13.77 13.14 -3.21
N LYS A 66 -14.30 11.96 -3.53
CA LYS A 66 -15.65 11.78 -4.05
C LYS A 66 -16.72 12.23 -3.05
N ASP A 67 -16.68 11.70 -1.83
CA ASP A 67 -17.72 11.90 -0.82
C ASP A 67 -17.77 13.34 -0.29
N ASN A 68 -16.67 14.08 -0.43
CA ASN A 68 -16.56 15.47 0.03
C ASN A 68 -16.68 16.50 -1.10
N ASN A 69 -17.06 16.07 -2.32
CA ASN A 69 -17.19 16.94 -3.49
C ASN A 69 -15.91 17.75 -3.79
N ILE A 70 -14.75 17.13 -3.57
CA ILE A 70 -13.44 17.71 -3.88
C ILE A 70 -13.19 17.51 -5.38
N SER A 71 -12.72 18.55 -6.05
CA SER A 71 -12.28 18.42 -7.44
C SER A 71 -10.84 17.93 -7.47
N GLN A 72 -10.56 16.90 -8.27
CA GLN A 72 -9.23 16.36 -8.49
C GLN A 72 -8.87 16.50 -9.97
N THR A 73 -7.76 17.18 -10.26
CA THR A 73 -7.21 17.28 -11.61
C THR A 73 -5.77 16.76 -11.64
N PRO A 74 -5.36 15.99 -12.67
CA PRO A 74 -3.97 15.61 -12.83
C PRO A 74 -3.11 16.84 -13.05
N VAL A 75 -1.89 16.83 -12.52
CA VAL A 75 -0.86 17.84 -12.76
C VAL A 75 0.22 17.20 -13.64
N ARG A 76 0.67 17.92 -14.66
CA ARG A 76 1.72 17.51 -15.61
C ARG A 76 2.88 18.50 -15.57
N HIS A 77 4.05 18.08 -16.06
CA HIS A 77 5.21 18.96 -16.14
C HIS A 77 4.88 20.24 -16.93
N GLY A 78 5.17 21.40 -16.33
CA GLY A 78 4.88 22.72 -16.89
C GLY A 78 3.55 23.32 -16.45
N ASP A 79 2.66 22.56 -15.81
CA ASP A 79 1.43 23.11 -15.22
C ASP A 79 1.74 24.03 -14.03
N PRO A 80 0.91 25.07 -13.76
CA PRO A 80 1.08 25.91 -12.57
C PRO A 80 0.90 25.13 -11.27
N GLY A 81 1.81 25.38 -10.32
CA GLY A 81 1.77 24.77 -8.98
C GLY A 81 3.17 24.51 -8.45
N PRO A 82 3.29 23.66 -7.42
CA PRO A 82 4.57 23.21 -6.89
C PRO A 82 5.40 22.49 -7.96
N SER A 83 6.71 22.76 -7.96
CA SER A 83 7.67 22.01 -8.76
C SER A 83 8.16 20.80 -7.96
N VAL A 84 8.11 19.62 -8.57
CA VAL A 84 8.57 18.34 -8.02
C VAL A 84 9.65 17.79 -8.92
N ASP A 85 10.87 17.66 -8.39
CA ASP A 85 11.99 17.03 -9.08
C ASP A 85 12.28 15.67 -8.44
N LEU A 86 12.02 14.60 -9.21
CA LEU A 86 12.25 13.21 -8.80
C LEU A 86 13.55 12.72 -9.44
N PRO A 87 14.52 12.22 -8.66
CA PRO A 87 15.75 11.68 -9.23
C PRO A 87 15.47 10.37 -9.99
N VAL A 88 16.32 10.06 -10.95
CA VAL A 88 16.40 8.71 -11.55
C VAL A 88 17.58 7.98 -10.92
N PRO A 89 17.36 6.97 -10.07
CA PRO A 89 18.43 6.23 -9.41
C PRO A 89 19.33 5.49 -10.40
N THR A 90 20.57 5.19 -9.99
CA THR A 90 21.49 4.39 -10.82
C THR A 90 20.89 3.01 -11.12
N GLY A 91 20.97 2.57 -12.38
CA GLY A 91 20.37 1.31 -12.84
C GLY A 91 18.89 1.41 -13.18
N TRP A 92 18.31 2.62 -13.13
CA TRP A 92 16.96 2.93 -13.55
C TRP A 92 16.96 3.91 -14.72
N GLN A 93 15.85 3.94 -15.46
CA GLN A 93 15.64 4.86 -16.56
C GLN A 93 14.19 5.36 -16.59
N PRO A 94 13.94 6.56 -17.13
CA PRO A 94 12.57 7.01 -17.38
C PRO A 94 11.81 6.02 -18.27
N ASN A 95 10.58 5.72 -17.87
CA ASN A 95 9.64 4.91 -18.64
C ASN A 95 8.66 5.83 -19.37
N GLN A 96 8.95 6.07 -20.65
CA GLN A 96 8.26 7.05 -21.49
C GLN A 96 6.78 6.70 -21.74
N ASP A 97 6.40 5.42 -21.60
CA ASP A 97 5.05 4.93 -21.93
C ASP A 97 4.19 4.65 -20.68
N SER A 98 4.53 5.26 -19.55
CA SER A 98 3.92 4.93 -18.26
C SER A 98 2.43 5.25 -18.11
N GLY A 99 1.89 6.16 -18.93
CA GLY A 99 0.50 6.64 -18.83
C GLY A 99 0.17 7.42 -17.55
N THR A 100 1.15 7.65 -16.67
CA THR A 100 0.98 8.34 -15.40
C THR A 100 1.01 9.87 -15.55
N SER A 101 0.45 10.62 -14.60
CA SER A 101 0.42 12.09 -14.69
C SER A 101 1.79 12.75 -14.47
N TRP A 102 2.70 12.11 -13.72
CA TRP A 102 4.03 12.68 -13.39
C TRP A 102 5.21 11.79 -13.80
N GLY A 103 4.97 10.71 -14.54
CA GLY A 103 5.99 9.83 -15.08
C GLY A 103 6.29 8.60 -14.21
N SER A 104 7.10 7.70 -14.75
CA SER A 104 7.61 6.56 -14.00
C SER A 104 9.04 6.23 -14.42
N ILE A 105 9.70 5.43 -13.60
CA ILE A 105 11.00 4.83 -13.89
C ILE A 105 10.88 3.30 -13.87
N VAL A 106 11.73 2.65 -14.66
CA VAL A 106 11.83 1.20 -14.77
C VAL A 106 13.28 0.78 -14.62
N GLN A 107 13.53 -0.36 -14.00
CA GLN A 107 14.90 -0.88 -13.88
C GLN A 107 15.45 -1.21 -15.27
N SER A 108 16.68 -0.75 -15.56
CA SER A 108 17.29 -0.90 -16.88
C SER A 108 17.69 -2.35 -17.21
N HIS A 109 18.08 -3.12 -16.19
CA HIS A 109 18.51 -4.52 -16.32
C HIS A 109 17.76 -5.41 -15.29
N PRO A 110 16.45 -5.62 -15.49
CA PRO A 110 15.63 -6.42 -14.59
C PRO A 110 15.98 -7.90 -14.68
N ALA A 111 15.78 -8.65 -13.59
CA ALA A 111 15.93 -10.11 -13.62
C ALA A 111 14.93 -10.78 -14.57
N ASN A 112 13.72 -10.20 -14.68
CA ASN A 112 12.69 -10.61 -15.63
C ASN A 112 12.33 -9.45 -16.58
N PRO A 113 12.87 -9.40 -17.80
CA PRO A 113 12.58 -8.33 -18.77
C PRO A 113 11.11 -8.20 -19.17
N SER A 114 10.32 -9.27 -19.04
CA SER A 114 8.89 -9.25 -19.37
C SER A 114 8.01 -8.69 -18.24
N ASP A 115 8.56 -8.50 -17.05
CA ASP A 115 7.87 -7.97 -15.88
C ASP A 115 8.88 -7.21 -14.99
N PRO A 116 9.42 -6.08 -15.48
CA PRO A 116 10.43 -5.32 -14.77
C PRO A 116 9.82 -4.58 -13.57
N PRO A 117 10.58 -4.38 -12.48
CA PRO A 117 10.13 -3.52 -11.39
C PRO A 117 10.05 -2.07 -11.85
N THR A 118 9.05 -1.37 -11.34
CA THR A 118 8.73 0.02 -11.69
C THR A 118 8.50 0.88 -10.46
N ILE A 119 8.82 2.17 -10.56
CA ILE A 119 8.36 3.19 -9.61
C ILE A 119 7.59 4.23 -10.41
N SER A 120 6.30 4.32 -10.14
CA SER A 120 5.36 5.20 -10.83
C SER A 120 4.99 6.39 -9.97
N SER A 121 4.73 7.54 -10.61
CA SER A 121 4.38 8.77 -9.91
C SER A 121 3.11 9.40 -10.49
N LEU A 122 2.20 9.75 -9.59
CA LEU A 122 0.97 10.46 -9.91
C LEU A 122 0.94 11.76 -9.11
N PHE A 123 0.79 12.87 -9.81
CA PHE A 123 0.63 14.18 -9.20
C PHE A 123 -0.76 14.73 -9.51
N SER A 124 -1.47 15.17 -8.46
CA SER A 124 -2.85 15.65 -8.54
C SER A 124 -3.02 16.95 -7.76
N LYS A 125 -3.85 17.86 -8.28
CA LYS A 125 -4.32 19.05 -7.58
C LYS A 125 -5.71 18.79 -7.05
N LEU A 126 -5.90 18.98 -5.75
CA LEU A 126 -7.19 18.90 -5.07
C LEU A 126 -7.68 20.31 -4.71
N THR A 127 -8.92 20.65 -5.09
CA THR A 127 -9.55 21.93 -4.78
C THR A 127 -10.93 21.76 -4.16
N GLY A 128 -11.36 22.76 -3.39
CA GLY A 128 -12.52 22.69 -2.51
C GLY A 128 -12.09 22.64 -1.03
N SER A 129 -12.94 22.09 -0.17
CA SER A 129 -12.69 21.97 1.27
C SER A 129 -11.80 20.76 1.59
N VAL A 130 -10.57 20.77 1.09
CA VAL A 130 -9.61 19.68 1.28
C VAL A 130 -8.92 19.81 2.63
N ASP A 131 -8.94 18.74 3.43
CA ASP A 131 -8.15 18.58 4.65
C ASP A 131 -6.89 17.74 4.34
N PRO A 132 -5.69 18.35 4.36
CA PRO A 132 -4.41 17.65 4.18
C PRO A 132 -4.23 16.42 5.07
N ALA A 133 -4.70 16.47 6.33
CA ALA A 133 -4.54 15.37 7.27
C ALA A 133 -5.44 14.18 6.90
N LYS A 134 -6.62 14.44 6.33
CA LYS A 134 -7.50 13.37 5.81
C LYS A 134 -6.89 12.65 4.62
N VAL A 135 -6.19 13.38 3.74
CA VAL A 135 -5.47 12.75 2.63
C VAL A 135 -4.42 11.75 3.14
N LEU A 136 -3.63 12.13 4.15
CA LEU A 136 -2.64 11.21 4.75
C LEU A 136 -3.30 10.08 5.55
N GLN A 137 -4.41 10.36 6.25
CA GLN A 137 -5.17 9.35 7.00
C GLN A 137 -5.67 8.22 6.10
N TYR A 138 -6.10 8.54 4.87
CA TYR A 138 -6.69 7.57 3.94
C TYR A 138 -5.70 7.08 2.86
N ALA A 139 -4.45 7.55 2.89
CA ALA A 139 -3.37 7.11 2.02
C ALA A 139 -3.15 5.58 1.96
N PRO A 140 -3.22 4.80 3.06
CA PRO A 140 -2.96 3.36 2.99
C PRO A 140 -4.09 2.56 2.32
N GLY A 141 -5.32 3.12 2.25
CA GLY A 141 -6.51 2.36 1.89
C GLY A 141 -6.44 1.71 0.50
N GLU A 142 -5.82 2.37 -0.48
CA GLU A 142 -5.70 1.83 -1.85
C GLU A 142 -4.84 0.55 -1.88
N VAL A 143 -3.69 0.57 -1.20
CA VAL A 143 -2.79 -0.59 -1.13
C VAL A 143 -3.39 -1.70 -0.26
N GLN A 144 -4.04 -1.34 0.85
CA GLN A 144 -4.69 -2.31 1.73
C GLN A 144 -5.85 -3.06 1.07
N ASN A 145 -6.44 -2.48 0.03
CA ASN A 145 -7.52 -3.09 -0.74
C ASN A 145 -7.02 -4.01 -1.87
N LEU A 146 -5.70 -4.11 -2.08
CA LEU A 146 -5.16 -5.01 -3.11
C LEU A 146 -5.44 -6.49 -2.76
N PRO A 147 -5.69 -7.35 -3.76
CA PRO A 147 -5.96 -8.77 -3.52
C PRO A 147 -4.83 -9.45 -2.75
N GLY A 148 -5.17 -10.13 -1.66
CA GLY A 148 -4.19 -10.86 -0.85
C GLY A 148 -3.14 -9.96 -0.19
N PHE A 149 -3.40 -8.66 -0.01
CA PHE A 149 -2.42 -7.75 0.58
C PHE A 149 -1.95 -8.23 1.96
N GLN A 150 -0.63 -8.25 2.15
CA GLN A 150 0.03 -8.57 3.40
C GLN A 150 1.07 -7.48 3.71
N GLY A 151 0.83 -6.72 4.77
CA GLY A 151 1.73 -5.64 5.18
C GLY A 151 1.54 -5.32 6.66
N GLY A 152 2.52 -4.61 7.23
CA GLY A 152 2.48 -4.20 8.63
C GLY A 152 1.51 -3.02 8.85
N GLY A 153 0.38 -3.28 9.51
CA GLY A 153 -0.53 -2.25 10.00
C GLY A 153 -1.04 -1.28 8.94
N ASP A 154 -1.14 0.01 9.30
CA ASP A 154 -1.64 1.08 8.43
C ASP A 154 -0.50 1.89 7.77
N GLY A 155 0.75 1.41 7.87
CA GLY A 155 1.94 2.14 7.40
C GLY A 155 2.48 3.08 8.46
N SER A 156 3.21 4.11 8.03
CA SER A 156 3.90 5.05 8.91
C SER A 156 3.98 6.45 8.32
N ALA A 157 4.01 7.45 9.21
CA ALA A 157 4.30 8.83 8.84
C ALA A 157 5.75 8.95 8.32
N SER A 158 5.94 9.82 7.33
CA SER A 158 7.22 10.07 6.68
C SER A 158 7.26 11.52 6.16
N THR A 159 8.30 11.86 5.41
CA THR A 159 8.42 13.11 4.69
C THR A 159 9.03 12.88 3.31
N LEU A 160 8.79 13.80 2.38
CA LEU A 160 9.49 13.87 1.10
C LEU A 160 9.64 15.33 0.68
N GLY A 161 10.86 15.75 0.31
CA GLY A 161 11.11 17.14 -0.11
C GLY A 161 10.68 18.20 0.92
N GLY A 162 10.68 17.87 2.21
CA GLY A 162 10.22 18.76 3.30
C GLY A 162 8.72 18.74 3.60
N PHE A 163 7.91 18.00 2.83
CA PHE A 163 6.46 17.90 3.02
C PHE A 163 6.06 16.63 3.78
N GLN A 164 4.91 16.69 4.46
CA GLN A 164 4.37 15.54 5.17
C GLN A 164 3.95 14.44 4.20
N ALA A 165 4.29 13.21 4.57
CA ALA A 165 3.98 12.04 3.77
C ALA A 165 3.50 10.87 4.64
N TRP A 166 2.88 9.89 4.00
CA TRP A 166 2.52 8.62 4.59
C TRP A 166 3.00 7.49 3.68
N GLN A 167 3.61 6.46 4.24
CA GLN A 167 4.15 5.33 3.49
C GLN A 167 3.64 4.00 4.03
N LEU A 168 3.20 3.13 3.13
CA LEU A 168 2.83 1.75 3.41
C LEU A 168 3.53 0.83 2.40
N GLY A 169 4.05 -0.30 2.88
CA GLY A 169 4.61 -1.35 2.04
C GLY A 169 4.14 -2.73 2.48
N GLY A 170 4.19 -3.67 1.55
CA GLY A 170 3.80 -5.06 1.77
C GLY A 170 3.89 -5.87 0.49
N THR A 171 3.21 -7.00 0.47
CA THR A 171 3.02 -7.83 -0.72
C THR A 171 1.55 -7.89 -1.11
N TYR A 172 1.27 -8.27 -2.36
CA TYR A 172 -0.08 -8.53 -2.84
C TYR A 172 -0.06 -9.55 -3.98
N GLU A 173 -1.22 -10.09 -4.34
CA GLU A 173 -1.38 -11.08 -5.39
C GLU A 173 -1.87 -10.46 -6.70
N LYS A 174 -1.20 -10.78 -7.80
CA LYS A 174 -1.59 -10.37 -9.16
C LYS A 174 -1.24 -11.44 -10.17
N GLY A 175 -2.24 -11.95 -10.88
CA GLY A 175 -2.03 -12.97 -11.93
C GLY A 175 -1.40 -14.26 -11.41
N GLY A 176 -1.70 -14.65 -10.16
CA GLY A 176 -1.15 -15.84 -9.51
C GLY A 176 0.32 -15.72 -9.09
N LYS A 177 0.86 -14.49 -9.04
CA LYS A 177 2.20 -14.19 -8.56
C LYS A 177 2.12 -13.23 -7.38
N THR A 178 2.89 -13.51 -6.34
CA THR A 178 3.14 -12.58 -5.24
C THR A 178 4.06 -11.45 -5.74
N ARG A 179 3.67 -10.22 -5.44
CA ARG A 179 4.37 -9.00 -5.81
C ARG A 179 4.65 -8.17 -4.57
N VAL A 180 5.73 -7.40 -4.62
CA VAL A 180 5.99 -6.36 -3.62
C VAL A 180 5.36 -5.06 -4.09
N ILE A 181 4.79 -4.32 -3.15
CA ILE A 181 4.21 -3.00 -3.36
C ILE A 181 4.64 -2.08 -2.23
N ALA A 182 5.04 -0.86 -2.57
CA ALA A 182 5.12 0.23 -1.61
C ALA A 182 4.48 1.49 -2.21
N GLN A 183 3.76 2.22 -1.39
CA GLN A 183 3.14 3.49 -1.76
C GLN A 183 3.55 4.56 -0.76
N LYS A 184 4.03 5.70 -1.27
CA LYS A 184 4.23 6.93 -0.52
C LYS A 184 3.29 8.01 -1.05
N THR A 185 2.49 8.60 -0.18
CA THR A 185 1.60 9.72 -0.48
C THR A 185 2.11 10.96 0.23
N VAL A 186 2.39 12.03 -0.52
CA VAL A 186 2.91 13.30 -0.03
C VAL A 186 1.85 14.37 -0.22
N VAL A 187 1.67 15.22 0.79
CA VAL A 187 0.70 16.32 0.74
C VAL A 187 1.42 17.67 0.74
N ILE A 188 1.12 18.48 -0.27
CA ILE A 188 1.81 19.72 -0.60
C ILE A 188 0.76 20.85 -0.69
N PRO A 189 0.47 21.55 0.43
CA PRO A 189 -0.40 22.73 0.40
C PRO A 189 0.29 23.87 -0.37
N SER A 190 -0.35 24.40 -1.42
CA SER A 190 0.16 25.55 -2.17
C SER A 190 -0.98 26.24 -2.93
N GLN A 191 -0.91 27.57 -3.08
CA GLN A 191 -1.82 28.37 -3.91
C GLN A 191 -3.32 28.13 -3.63
N GLY A 192 -3.71 27.95 -2.36
CA GLY A 192 -5.11 27.71 -1.97
C GLY A 192 -5.66 26.34 -2.37
N ALA A 193 -4.79 25.41 -2.78
CA ALA A 193 -5.11 24.04 -3.12
C ALA A 193 -4.24 23.07 -2.31
N VAL A 194 -4.59 21.78 -2.36
CA VAL A 194 -3.77 20.71 -1.81
C VAL A 194 -3.29 19.85 -2.96
N TYR A 195 -1.98 19.84 -3.19
CA TYR A 195 -1.37 18.99 -4.19
C TYR A 195 -0.96 17.66 -3.54
N VAL A 196 -1.19 16.55 -4.23
CA VAL A 196 -0.93 15.20 -3.74
C VAL A 196 -0.04 14.47 -4.72
N LEU A 197 1.17 14.16 -4.28
CA LEU A 197 2.11 13.32 -5.02
C LEU A 197 2.04 11.90 -4.45
N ARG A 198 1.75 10.92 -5.30
CA ARG A 198 1.76 9.50 -4.97
C ARG A 198 2.85 8.81 -5.74
N LEU A 199 3.75 8.14 -5.04
CA LEU A 199 4.79 7.28 -5.58
C LEU A 199 4.43 5.82 -5.27
N SER A 200 4.42 4.96 -6.29
CA SER A 200 4.09 3.54 -6.13
C SER A 200 5.18 2.68 -6.76
N ALA A 201 5.87 1.91 -5.93
CA ALA A 201 6.92 0.96 -6.28
C ALA A 201 6.33 -0.44 -6.37
N ASP A 202 6.44 -1.11 -7.52
CA ASP A 202 5.84 -2.43 -7.80
C ASP A 202 6.84 -3.33 -8.53
N GLY A 203 6.87 -4.61 -8.15
CA GLY A 203 7.69 -5.63 -8.81
C GLY A 203 7.39 -7.02 -8.29
N LEU A 204 8.08 -8.03 -8.83
CA LEU A 204 8.04 -9.38 -8.26
C LEU A 204 8.75 -9.40 -6.91
N GLU A 205 8.47 -10.41 -6.09
CA GLU A 205 9.10 -10.53 -4.77
C GLU A 205 10.64 -10.50 -4.81
N GLY A 206 11.24 -11.08 -5.85
CA GLY A 206 12.69 -11.01 -6.10
C GLY A 206 13.24 -9.61 -6.38
N ASP A 207 12.38 -8.64 -6.74
CA ASP A 207 12.77 -7.26 -7.06
C ASP A 207 12.79 -6.34 -5.84
N GLN A 208 12.49 -6.87 -4.65
CA GLN A 208 12.38 -6.08 -3.42
C GLN A 208 13.64 -5.26 -3.12
N GLY A 209 14.83 -5.86 -3.26
CA GLY A 209 16.11 -5.19 -3.02
C GLY A 209 16.29 -3.94 -3.88
N PRO A 210 16.28 -4.08 -5.23
CA PRO A 210 16.35 -2.95 -6.15
C PRO A 210 15.30 -1.85 -5.90
N LEU A 211 14.06 -2.23 -5.54
CA LEU A 211 13.01 -1.26 -5.23
C LEU A 211 13.28 -0.47 -3.95
N ILE A 212 13.79 -1.13 -2.89
CA ILE A 212 14.18 -0.45 -1.64
C ILE A 212 15.33 0.53 -1.89
N GLU A 213 16.36 0.13 -2.63
CA GLU A 213 17.50 0.99 -2.95
C GLU A 213 17.08 2.22 -3.75
N ALA A 214 16.26 2.02 -4.79
CA ALA A 214 15.72 3.10 -5.61
C ALA A 214 14.86 4.06 -4.79
N ALA A 215 13.97 3.54 -3.93
CA ALA A 215 13.16 4.35 -3.04
C ALA A 215 14.02 5.17 -2.06
N SER A 216 15.11 4.61 -1.54
CA SER A 216 16.02 5.35 -0.65
C SER A 216 16.69 6.53 -1.36
N VAL A 217 17.07 6.39 -2.63
CA VAL A 217 17.65 7.49 -3.43
C VAL A 217 16.59 8.57 -3.68
N ILE A 218 15.37 8.17 -4.05
CA ILE A 218 14.24 9.08 -4.24
C ILE A 218 13.97 9.87 -2.95
N ASP A 219 13.92 9.20 -1.80
CA ASP A 219 13.69 9.83 -0.51
C ASP A 219 14.75 10.86 -0.14
N ALA A 220 16.01 10.55 -0.43
CA ALA A 220 17.14 11.41 -0.08
C ALA A 220 17.31 12.62 -1.01
N GLN A 221 16.94 12.49 -2.29
CA GLN A 221 17.30 13.48 -3.32
C GLN A 221 16.09 14.21 -3.94
N THR A 222 14.86 13.78 -3.66
CA THR A 222 13.67 14.50 -4.14
C THR A 222 13.63 15.91 -3.59
N THR A 223 13.41 16.88 -4.48
CA THR A 223 13.14 18.26 -4.09
C THR A 223 11.72 18.65 -4.48
N ILE A 224 11.05 19.38 -3.58
CA ILE A 224 9.71 19.91 -3.80
C ILE A 224 9.74 21.38 -3.41
N THR A 225 9.30 22.26 -4.30
CA THR A 225 9.20 23.71 -4.06
C THR A 225 7.77 24.15 -4.36
N GLY A 226 7.18 24.92 -3.43
CA GLY A 226 5.76 25.27 -3.43
C GLY A 226 5.49 26.76 -3.40
#